data_AF-A0A7X1GVM7-F1
#
_entry.id   AF-A0A7X1GVM7-F1
#
_cell.length_a   1.000
_cell.length_b   1.000
_cell.length_c   1.000
_cell.angle_alpha   90.00
_cell.angle_beta   90.00
_cell.angle_gamma   90.00
#
_symmetry.space_group_name_H-M   'P 1'
#
loop_
_entity.id
_entity.type
_entity.pdbx_description
1 polymer ?
#
loop_
_entity_poly.entity_id
_entity_poly.type
_entity_poly.pdbx_seq_one_letter_code
_entity_poly.pdbx_strand_id
1 'polypeptide(L)'
;MTTEKATKKKPLWLLIEEEFLALDPQAISGGSPEETIQRIAGNLDGKGYNVSKHGGHMVQLRFAAEDMRKVGRPLMKDFNDAIGAFALDDVMDAYAASDKLITDVGATWPKLKQAECRPVVIGFVEQRKLDLLIDKAKSMSGDDGIELLINESVASEVITSGLEITEKKLKEVNTAMEKRRAERQRVLTLLEKVKDKSDAEKVRYLFDKDVAEPLILELAGVDQSAIADAKKAMEAELAEKQRLAEEEAARKKAEAEGPSLDAMSPDEMLGHIEAIREIMEFSDQEKEIRTMCEQSAIPKALVDIAVSDPAKLDELEKEAGG
;
A
#
# COMPACT_ATOMS: atom_id res chain seq x y z
N MET A 1 1.61 4.59 20.69
CA MET A 1 1.70 4.44 22.17
C MET A 1 0.41 4.93 22.78
N THR A 2 -0.38 4.05 23.36
CA THR A 2 -1.53 4.40 24.21
C THR A 2 -1.01 4.57 25.63
N THR A 3 -1.04 5.80 26.15
CA THR A 3 -0.83 6.06 27.57
C THR A 3 -1.84 7.09 28.07
N GLU A 4 -2.79 6.57 28.84
CA GLU A 4 -3.43 7.19 30.00
C GLU A 4 -3.53 8.72 30.03
N LYS A 5 -4.66 9.25 29.53
CA LYS A 5 -5.09 10.63 29.79
C LYS A 5 -5.69 10.74 31.21
N ALA A 6 -4.89 10.49 32.24
CA ALA A 6 -5.08 11.23 33.48
C ALA A 6 -4.54 12.64 33.17
N THR A 7 -5.43 13.61 32.91
CA THR A 7 -5.05 15.01 32.72
C THR A 7 -4.37 15.53 33.99
N LYS A 8 -3.06 15.29 34.11
CA LYS A 8 -2.22 15.88 35.15
C LYS A 8 -2.36 17.38 35.01
N LYS A 9 -2.84 18.02 36.08
CA LYS A 9 -2.91 19.47 36.20
C LYS A 9 -1.55 20.05 35.80
N LYS A 10 -1.56 21.02 34.88
CA LYS A 10 -0.35 21.66 34.36
C LYS A 10 0.53 22.13 35.54
N PRO A 11 1.85 21.92 35.51
CA PRO A 11 2.69 22.30 36.64
C PRO A 11 2.68 23.82 36.80
N LEU A 12 2.66 24.27 38.06
CA LEU A 12 2.56 25.69 38.41
C LEU A 12 3.68 26.52 37.77
N TRP A 13 4.90 25.98 37.72
CA TRP A 13 6.03 26.69 37.12
C TRP A 13 5.79 27.07 35.66
N LEU A 14 5.13 26.20 34.88
CA LEU A 14 4.88 26.46 33.47
C LEU A 14 3.81 27.54 33.30
N LEU A 15 2.78 27.53 34.14
CA LEU A 15 1.75 28.55 34.14
C LEU A 15 2.28 29.94 34.53
N ILE A 16 3.22 29.99 35.48
CA ILE A 16 3.90 31.23 35.84
C ILE A 16 4.61 31.82 34.61
N GLU A 17 5.36 30.99 33.88
CA GLU A 17 6.08 31.46 32.69
C GLU A 17 5.14 31.83 31.53
N GLU A 18 3.97 31.20 31.41
CA GLU A 18 2.96 31.60 30.43
C GLU A 18 2.34 32.95 30.75
N GLU A 19 2.06 33.23 32.03
CA GLU A 19 1.61 34.56 32.45
C GLU A 19 2.69 35.62 32.17
N PHE A 20 3.97 35.30 32.41
CA PHE A 20 5.08 36.19 32.06
C PHE A 20 5.25 36.41 30.56
N LEU A 21 5.12 35.37 29.75
CA LEU A 21 5.18 35.48 28.30
C LEU A 21 4.05 36.36 27.74
N ALA A 22 2.89 36.35 28.38
CA ALA A 22 1.74 37.18 28.03
C ALA A 22 1.83 38.64 28.53
N LEU A 23 2.84 38.99 29.34
CA LEU A 23 3.02 40.36 29.79
C LEU A 23 3.50 41.27 28.65
N ASP A 24 2.98 42.50 28.63
CA ASP A 24 3.57 43.58 27.86
C ASP A 24 5.01 43.84 28.36
N PRO A 25 6.03 43.90 27.48
CA PRO A 25 7.39 44.27 27.84
C PRO A 25 7.49 45.57 28.66
N GLN A 26 6.59 46.54 28.43
CA GLN A 26 6.56 47.79 29.19
C GLN A 26 6.07 47.60 30.63
N ALA A 27 5.17 46.64 30.87
CA ALA A 27 4.67 46.30 32.21
C ALA A 27 5.75 45.66 33.11
N ILE A 28 6.84 45.17 32.52
CA ILE A 28 8.01 44.62 33.22
C ILE A 28 8.93 45.75 33.74
N SER A 29 8.87 46.93 33.11
CA SER A 29 9.76 48.07 33.37
C SER A 29 9.12 49.24 34.12
N GLY A 30 7.79 49.40 34.06
CA GLY A 30 7.10 50.62 34.53
C GLY A 30 6.26 50.51 35.82
N GLY A 31 5.86 49.31 36.25
CA GLY A 31 5.05 49.09 37.47
C GLY A 31 5.86 48.63 38.69
N SER A 32 5.28 48.66 39.90
CA SER A 32 5.96 48.06 41.04
C SER A 32 6.04 46.53 40.85
N PRO A 33 7.19 45.88 41.09
CA PRO A 33 7.35 44.44 40.89
C PRO A 33 6.32 43.60 41.65
N GLU A 34 5.92 44.03 42.84
CA GLU A 34 4.95 43.32 43.67
C GLU A 34 3.53 43.44 43.12
N GLU A 35 3.12 44.56 42.51
CA GLU A 35 1.79 44.66 41.86
C GLU A 35 1.63 43.67 40.71
N THR A 36 2.67 43.50 39.89
CA THR A 36 2.66 42.49 38.81
C THR A 36 2.61 41.08 39.37
N ILE A 37 3.35 40.80 40.45
CA ILE A 37 3.35 39.50 41.12
C ILE A 37 1.96 39.18 41.73
N GLN A 38 1.33 40.14 42.40
CA GLN A 38 -0.01 39.97 42.97
C GLN A 38 -1.08 39.78 41.90
N ARG A 39 -0.99 40.52 40.79
CA ARG A 39 -1.89 40.36 39.64
C ARG A 39 -1.78 38.95 39.04
N ILE A 40 -0.56 38.46 38.81
CA ILE A 40 -0.35 37.10 38.30
C ILE A 40 -0.83 36.05 39.32
N ALA A 41 -0.56 36.24 40.61
CA ALA A 41 -1.06 35.36 41.65
C ALA A 41 -2.60 35.28 41.64
N GLY A 42 -3.29 36.42 41.49
CA GLY A 42 -4.75 36.48 41.35
C GLY A 42 -5.27 35.76 40.10
N ASN A 43 -4.59 35.89 38.95
CA ASN A 43 -4.93 35.15 37.73
C ASN A 43 -4.82 33.63 37.94
N LEU A 44 -3.73 33.19 38.59
CA LEU A 44 -3.47 31.78 38.87
C LEU A 44 -4.41 31.22 39.95
N ASP A 45 -4.86 32.04 40.90
CA ASP A 45 -5.92 31.70 41.85
C ASP A 45 -7.24 31.42 41.15
N GLY A 46 -7.61 32.26 40.17
CA GLY A 46 -8.78 32.04 39.32
C GLY A 46 -8.74 30.72 38.55
N LYS A 47 -7.53 30.21 38.26
CA LYS A 47 -7.28 28.88 37.67
C LYS A 47 -7.22 27.75 38.71
N GLY A 48 -7.47 28.04 39.98
CA GLY A 48 -7.50 27.07 41.08
C GLY A 48 -6.13 26.63 41.59
N TYR A 49 -5.06 27.42 41.40
CA TYR A 49 -3.71 27.11 41.92
C TYR A 49 -3.44 27.68 43.31
N ASN A 50 -4.31 28.55 43.82
CA ASN A 50 -4.23 29.13 45.17
C ASN A 50 -2.83 29.70 45.50
N VAL A 51 -2.22 30.38 44.52
CA VAL A 51 -0.88 30.99 44.62
C VAL A 51 -0.84 32.04 45.72
N SER A 52 -1.84 32.93 45.82
CA SER A 52 -1.84 33.97 46.88
C SER A 52 -2.06 33.39 48.28
N LYS A 53 -2.72 32.24 48.36
CA LYS A 53 -3.11 31.56 49.61
C LYS A 53 -2.08 30.51 50.05
N HIS A 54 -1.06 30.25 49.26
CA HIS A 54 -0.06 29.23 49.52
C HIS A 54 1.37 29.81 49.45
N GLY A 55 2.00 29.96 50.62
CA GLY A 55 3.31 30.62 50.74
C GLY A 55 4.39 30.05 49.81
N GLY A 56 4.45 28.73 49.63
CA GLY A 56 5.42 28.11 48.72
C GLY A 56 5.18 28.44 47.25
N HIS A 57 3.92 28.55 46.82
CA HIS A 57 3.59 28.94 45.44
C HIS A 57 3.93 30.41 45.22
N MET A 58 3.67 31.24 46.23
CA MET A 58 4.02 32.65 46.17
C MET A 58 5.53 32.87 46.07
N VAL A 59 6.32 32.11 46.84
CA VAL A 59 7.78 32.12 46.76
C VAL A 59 8.26 31.68 45.37
N GLN A 60 7.67 30.63 44.79
CA GLN A 60 8.01 30.17 43.45
C GLN A 60 7.76 31.25 42.38
N LEU A 61 6.63 31.96 42.44
CA LEU A 61 6.33 33.06 41.53
C LEU A 61 7.29 34.26 41.71
N ARG A 62 7.63 34.62 42.96
CA ARG A 62 8.59 35.70 43.23
C ARG A 62 9.99 35.38 42.68
N PHE A 63 10.49 34.17 42.88
CA PHE A 63 11.79 33.77 42.32
C PHE A 63 11.78 33.76 40.80
N ALA A 64 10.73 33.24 40.17
CA ALA A 64 10.62 33.27 38.71
C ALA A 64 10.54 34.71 38.16
N ALA A 65 9.85 35.62 38.86
CA ALA A 65 9.83 37.04 38.50
C ALA A 65 11.21 37.70 38.64
N GLU A 66 11.99 37.34 39.67
CA GLU A 66 13.35 37.82 39.87
C GLU A 66 14.28 37.32 38.76
N ASP A 67 14.23 36.03 38.42
CA ASP A 67 15.01 35.44 37.33
C ASP A 67 14.67 36.10 35.99
N MET A 68 13.38 36.27 35.68
CA MET A 68 12.92 37.01 34.50
C MET A 68 13.49 38.42 34.43
N ARG A 69 13.49 39.16 35.53
CA ARG A 69 14.05 40.52 35.57
C ARG A 69 15.56 40.54 35.39
N LYS A 70 16.29 39.57 35.94
CA LYS A 70 17.75 39.43 35.76
C LYS A 70 18.12 39.12 34.32
N VAL A 71 17.39 38.22 33.67
CA VAL A 71 17.63 37.81 32.28
C VAL A 71 17.08 38.83 31.27
N GLY A 72 16.09 39.64 31.69
CA GLY A 72 15.45 40.69 30.89
C GLY A 72 14.35 40.18 29.95
N ARG A 73 13.95 38.92 30.07
CA ARG A 73 12.91 38.25 29.26
C ARG A 73 12.44 36.97 29.97
N PRO A 74 11.24 36.43 29.67
CA PRO A 74 10.75 35.22 30.30
C PRO A 74 11.41 33.94 29.77
N LEU A 75 11.45 32.90 30.60
CA LEU A 75 12.04 31.59 30.26
C LEU A 75 11.34 30.98 29.05
N MET A 76 10.00 31.04 29.01
CA MET A 76 9.24 30.46 27.91
C MET A 76 9.53 31.09 26.56
N LYS A 77 10.06 32.32 26.51
CA LYS A 77 10.53 32.89 25.24
C LYS A 77 11.75 32.12 24.72
N ASP A 78 12.79 31.98 25.54
CA ASP A 78 14.01 31.27 25.15
C ASP A 78 13.73 29.79 24.87
N PHE A 79 12.84 29.18 25.66
CA PHE A 79 12.40 27.80 25.44
C PHE A 79 11.68 27.64 24.08
N ASN A 80 10.70 28.50 23.78
CA ASN A 80 9.95 28.45 22.52
C ASN A 80 10.85 28.72 21.30
N ASP A 81 11.76 29.68 21.41
CA ASP A 81 12.74 29.97 20.35
C ASP A 81 13.64 28.75 20.08
N ALA A 82 14.15 28.10 21.14
CA ALA A 82 15.02 26.94 21.03
C ALA A 82 14.31 25.70 20.46
N ILE A 83 13.12 25.36 20.94
CA ILE A 83 12.35 24.22 20.42
C ILE A 83 11.78 24.50 19.01
N GLY A 84 11.46 25.75 18.70
CA GLY A 84 11.01 26.17 17.37
C GLY A 84 12.08 25.98 16.30
N ALA A 85 13.36 26.11 16.67
CA ALA A 85 14.50 25.89 15.80
C ALA A 85 14.75 24.40 15.47
N PHE A 86 14.13 23.46 16.18
CA PHE A 86 14.29 22.04 15.88
C PHE A 86 13.65 21.67 14.53
N ALA A 87 14.41 20.90 13.74
CA ALA A 87 13.93 20.17 12.58
C ALA A 87 13.49 18.74 12.96
N LEU A 88 12.91 18.01 12.02
CA LEU A 88 12.39 16.66 12.27
C LEU A 88 13.50 15.70 12.75
N ASP A 89 14.70 15.81 12.17
CA ASP A 89 15.85 14.98 12.54
C ASP A 89 16.32 15.26 13.99
N ASP A 90 16.22 16.50 14.46
CA ASP A 90 16.60 16.86 15.83
C ASP A 90 15.71 16.18 16.88
N VAL A 91 14.42 15.96 16.56
CA VAL A 91 13.40 15.46 17.51
C VAL A 91 13.08 13.99 17.34
N MET A 92 13.80 13.27 16.47
CA MET A 92 13.55 11.84 16.29
C MET A 92 13.78 11.05 17.57
N ASP A 93 14.81 11.43 18.35
CA ASP A 93 15.01 11.00 19.73
C ASP A 93 14.52 12.10 20.68
N ALA A 94 13.29 11.96 21.16
CA ALA A 94 12.67 12.94 22.04
C ALA A 94 13.43 13.12 23.36
N TYR A 95 14.11 12.08 23.87
CA TYR A 95 14.87 12.17 25.11
C TYR A 95 16.17 12.93 24.91
N ALA A 96 16.93 12.60 23.86
CA ALA A 96 18.17 13.31 23.53
C ALA A 96 17.90 14.79 23.20
N ALA A 97 16.86 15.07 22.42
CA ALA A 97 16.43 16.43 22.10
C ALA A 97 16.01 17.21 23.35
N SER A 98 15.29 16.56 24.27
CA SER A 98 14.91 17.17 25.55
C SER A 98 16.12 17.47 26.43
N ASP A 99 17.08 16.54 26.52
CA ASP A 99 18.28 16.74 27.32
C ASP A 99 19.16 17.86 26.75
N LYS A 100 19.25 17.98 25.43
CA LYS A 100 19.88 19.13 24.74
C LYS A 100 19.17 20.43 25.10
N LEU A 101 17.83 20.47 24.95
CA LEU A 101 17.03 21.64 25.26
C LEU A 101 17.16 22.09 26.73
N ILE A 102 17.13 21.14 27.67
CA ILE A 102 17.34 21.38 29.11
C ILE A 102 18.75 21.90 29.37
N THR A 103 19.76 21.37 28.69
CA THR A 103 21.15 21.80 28.87
C THR A 103 21.37 23.22 28.36
N ASP A 104 20.95 23.49 27.13
CA ASP A 104 21.17 24.75 26.43
C ASP A 104 20.38 25.90 27.09
N VAL A 105 19.07 25.73 27.25
CA VAL A 105 18.21 26.75 27.87
C VAL A 105 18.48 26.82 29.37
N GLY A 106 18.76 25.68 30.01
CA GLY A 106 19.06 25.61 31.44
C GLY A 106 20.43 26.17 31.84
N ALA A 107 21.28 26.57 30.89
CA ALA A 107 22.46 27.39 31.17
C ALA A 107 22.05 28.78 31.66
N THR A 108 21.05 29.39 31.00
CA THR A 108 20.45 30.68 31.39
C THR A 108 19.39 30.49 32.48
N TRP A 109 18.67 29.37 32.45
CA TRP A 109 17.51 29.10 33.32
C TRP A 109 17.69 27.83 34.16
N PRO A 110 18.50 27.85 35.24
CA PRO A 110 18.84 26.66 36.02
C PRO A 110 17.64 25.84 36.52
N LYS A 111 16.49 26.48 36.70
CA LYS A 111 15.22 25.82 37.06
C LYS A 111 14.83 24.69 36.10
N LEU A 112 15.11 24.82 34.79
CA LEU A 112 14.80 23.76 33.81
C LEU A 112 15.58 22.46 34.04
N LYS A 113 16.71 22.51 34.75
CA LYS A 113 17.52 21.33 35.09
C LYS A 113 16.91 20.51 36.22
N GLN A 114 15.86 20.99 36.87
CA GLN A 114 15.16 20.25 37.91
C GLN A 114 14.43 19.04 37.29
N ALA A 115 14.48 17.90 37.99
CA ALA A 115 13.90 16.66 37.51
C ALA A 115 12.39 16.76 37.20
N GLU A 116 11.67 17.65 37.89
CA GLU A 116 10.24 17.90 37.68
C GLU A 116 9.92 18.57 36.33
N CYS A 117 10.86 19.28 35.73
CA CYS A 117 10.68 19.91 34.42
C CYS A 117 10.82 18.90 33.28
N ARG A 118 11.62 17.84 33.46
CA ARG A 118 11.98 16.91 32.38
C ARG A 118 10.79 16.26 31.67
N PRO A 119 9.77 15.71 32.36
CA PRO A 119 8.62 15.12 31.67
C PRO A 119 7.81 16.14 30.84
N VAL A 120 7.79 17.40 31.29
CA VAL A 120 7.09 18.49 30.60
C VAL A 120 7.84 18.87 29.32
N VAL A 121 9.17 18.98 29.40
CA VAL A 121 10.02 19.27 28.24
C VAL A 121 9.92 18.16 27.20
N ILE A 122 9.94 16.88 27.62
CA ILE A 122 9.72 15.74 26.73
C ILE A 122 8.38 15.87 26.00
N GLY A 123 7.30 16.19 26.72
CA GLY A 123 6.00 16.40 26.09
C GLY A 123 5.98 17.52 25.05
N PHE A 124 6.70 18.62 25.28
CA PHE A 124 6.86 19.68 24.27
C PHE A 124 7.63 19.21 23.04
N VAL A 125 8.71 18.44 23.22
CA VAL A 125 9.50 17.89 22.12
C VAL A 125 8.69 16.89 21.30
N GLU A 126 7.93 16.02 21.96
CA GLU A 126 7.00 15.08 21.29
C GLU A 126 5.92 15.83 20.49
N GLN A 127 5.36 16.91 21.05
CA GLN A 127 4.42 17.76 20.34
C GLN A 127 5.09 18.43 19.12
N ARG A 128 6.30 18.96 19.27
CA ARG A 128 7.05 19.56 18.15
C ARG A 128 7.32 18.55 17.04
N LYS A 129 7.69 17.32 17.38
CA LYS A 129 7.84 16.22 16.42
C LYS A 129 6.53 15.97 15.68
N LEU A 130 5.42 15.90 16.40
CA LEU A 130 4.11 15.69 15.79
C LEU A 130 3.74 16.81 14.82
N ASP A 131 3.93 18.07 15.21
CA ASP A 131 3.65 19.23 14.36
C ASP A 131 4.50 19.18 13.08
N LEU A 132 5.80 18.88 13.21
CA LEU A 132 6.71 18.73 12.06
C LEU A 132 6.33 17.55 11.15
N LEU A 133 5.86 16.44 11.70
CA LEU A 133 5.35 15.32 10.92
C LEU A 133 4.08 15.70 10.15
N ILE A 134 3.17 16.43 10.78
CA ILE A 134 1.95 16.93 10.13
C ILE A 134 2.30 17.90 9.00
N ASP A 135 3.20 18.86 9.25
CA ASP A 135 3.66 19.81 8.23
C ASP A 135 4.31 19.09 7.03
N LYS A 136 5.16 18.09 7.32
CA LYS A 136 5.76 17.23 6.28
C LYS A 136 4.67 16.50 5.50
N ALA A 137 3.73 15.85 6.18
CA ALA A 137 2.64 15.13 5.54
C ALA A 137 1.76 16.02 4.65
N LYS A 138 1.47 17.26 5.07
CA LYS A 138 0.73 18.25 4.27
C LYS A 138 1.46 18.66 2.99
N SER A 139 2.79 18.63 2.99
CA SER A 139 3.60 18.95 1.81
C SER A 139 3.66 17.81 0.78
N MET A 140 3.22 16.61 1.13
CA MET A 140 3.24 15.44 0.25
C MET A 140 1.99 15.39 -0.63
N SER A 141 2.15 14.84 -1.83
CA SER A 141 1.03 14.69 -2.78
C SER A 141 0.17 13.47 -2.48
N GLY A 142 -1.14 13.60 -2.73
CA GLY A 142 -2.06 12.46 -2.66
C GLY A 142 -2.17 11.86 -1.27
N ASP A 143 -2.10 10.54 -1.18
CA ASP A 143 -2.28 9.80 0.08
C ASP A 143 -0.96 9.57 0.83
N ASP A 144 0.19 9.93 0.24
CA ASP A 144 1.51 9.64 0.79
C ASP A 144 1.72 10.26 2.18
N GLY A 145 1.17 11.47 2.41
CA GLY A 145 1.21 12.11 3.71
C GLY A 145 0.42 11.34 4.79
N ILE A 146 -0.71 10.74 4.42
CA ILE A 146 -1.52 9.92 5.32
C ILE A 146 -0.76 8.63 5.65
N GLU A 147 -0.16 7.99 4.63
CA GLU A 147 0.64 6.78 4.79
C GLU A 147 1.85 7.00 5.70
N LEU A 148 2.55 8.14 5.56
CA LEU A 148 3.66 8.54 6.42
C LEU A 148 3.21 8.56 7.90
N LEU A 149 2.13 9.25 8.21
CA LEU A 149 1.66 9.38 9.60
C LEU A 149 1.18 8.05 10.19
N ILE A 150 0.55 7.18 9.38
CA ILE A 150 0.19 5.82 9.80
C ILE A 150 1.46 5.01 10.13
N ASN A 151 2.49 5.09 9.28
CA ASN A 151 3.76 4.38 9.51
C ASN A 151 4.48 4.87 10.77
N GLU A 152 4.43 6.18 11.04
CA GLU A 152 4.93 6.79 12.29
C GLU A 152 4.03 6.51 13.51
N SER A 153 2.99 5.69 13.35
CA SER A 153 2.06 5.29 14.42
C SER A 153 1.35 6.49 15.10
N VAL A 154 1.08 7.54 14.34
CA VAL A 154 0.29 8.70 14.81
C VAL A 154 -1.16 8.29 15.00
N ALA A 155 -1.80 8.75 16.08
CA ALA A 155 -3.18 8.42 16.39
C ALA A 155 -4.16 8.92 15.32
N SER A 156 -5.18 8.14 15.01
CA SER A 156 -6.15 8.44 13.93
C SER A 156 -6.81 9.81 14.09
N GLU A 157 -7.20 10.19 15.31
CA GLU A 157 -7.85 11.46 15.63
C GLU A 157 -6.92 12.66 15.38
N VAL A 158 -5.62 12.45 15.57
CA VAL A 158 -4.58 13.45 15.32
C VAL A 158 -4.34 13.58 13.82
N ILE A 159 -4.34 12.47 13.07
CA ILE A 159 -4.21 12.49 11.61
C ILE A 159 -5.40 13.22 10.97
N THR A 160 -6.64 12.86 11.36
CA THR A 160 -7.84 13.49 10.79
C THR A 160 -7.90 14.98 11.08
N SER A 161 -7.58 15.38 12.32
CA SER A 161 -7.55 16.79 12.71
C SER A 161 -6.38 17.54 12.05
N GLY A 162 -5.19 16.94 12.04
CA GLY A 162 -3.97 17.56 11.54
C GLY A 162 -3.99 17.78 10.03
N LEU A 163 -4.46 16.79 9.27
CA LEU A 163 -4.57 16.87 7.80
C LEU A 163 -5.93 17.39 7.31
N GLU A 164 -6.86 17.69 8.22
CA GLU A 164 -8.22 18.16 7.89
C GLU A 164 -8.98 17.18 6.97
N ILE A 165 -8.80 15.88 7.21
CA ILE A 165 -9.44 14.80 6.43
C ILE A 165 -10.55 14.09 7.22
N THR A 166 -11.42 13.39 6.51
CA THR A 166 -12.47 12.58 7.14
C THR A 166 -11.95 11.22 7.61
N GLU A 167 -12.59 10.64 8.63
CA GLU A 167 -12.34 9.25 9.06
C GLU A 167 -12.54 8.24 7.92
N LYS A 168 -13.50 8.51 7.02
CA LYS A 168 -13.72 7.67 5.84
C LYS A 168 -12.47 7.62 4.96
N LYS A 169 -11.88 8.77 4.65
CA LYS A 169 -10.66 8.85 3.83
C LYS A 169 -9.49 8.14 4.51
N LEU A 170 -9.30 8.34 5.82
CA LEU A 170 -8.26 7.64 6.58
C LEU A 170 -8.44 6.11 6.52
N LYS A 171 -9.68 5.63 6.67
CA LYS A 171 -10.00 4.19 6.60
C LYS A 171 -9.74 3.60 5.21
N GLU A 172 -10.06 4.33 4.14
CA GLU A 172 -9.78 3.93 2.75
C GLU A 172 -8.27 3.73 2.54
N VAL A 173 -7.44 4.70 2.95
CA VAL A 173 -5.98 4.61 2.85
C VAL A 173 -5.43 3.45 3.68
N ASN A 174 -5.87 3.30 4.94
CA ASN A 174 -5.41 2.20 5.78
C ASN A 174 -5.76 0.82 5.17
N THR A 175 -6.96 0.67 4.61
CA THR A 175 -7.36 -0.56 3.91
C THR A 175 -6.48 -0.84 2.68
N ALA A 176 -6.14 0.20 1.90
CA ALA A 176 -5.26 0.07 0.76
C ALA A 176 -3.82 -0.31 1.17
N MET A 177 -3.32 0.27 2.26
CA MET A 177 -2.02 -0.10 2.86
C MET A 177 -2.00 -1.55 3.34
N GLU A 178 -3.05 -2.00 4.04
CA GLU A 178 -3.17 -3.40 4.50
C GLU A 178 -3.17 -4.38 3.33
N LYS A 179 -3.91 -4.09 2.25
CA LYS A 179 -3.88 -4.90 1.02
C LYS A 179 -2.49 -4.96 0.40
N ARG A 180 -1.79 -3.82 0.30
CA ARG A 180 -0.40 -3.78 -0.23
C ARG A 180 0.56 -4.57 0.66
N ARG A 181 0.45 -4.45 1.99
CA ARG A 181 1.27 -5.22 2.95
C ARG A 181 0.99 -6.73 2.86
N ALA A 182 -0.28 -7.12 2.78
CA ALA A 182 -0.67 -8.52 2.62
C ALA A 182 -0.14 -9.11 1.29
N GLU A 183 -0.23 -8.34 0.21
CA GLU A 183 0.31 -8.76 -1.08
C GLU A 183 1.83 -8.90 -1.05
N ARG A 184 2.56 -7.93 -0.46
CA ARG A 184 4.01 -8.06 -0.26
C ARG A 184 4.37 -9.30 0.55
N GLN A 185 3.63 -9.59 1.62
CA GLN A 185 3.84 -10.79 2.43
C GLN A 185 3.57 -12.09 1.63
N ARG A 186 2.52 -12.10 0.80
CA ARG A 186 2.25 -13.20 -0.14
C ARG A 186 3.44 -13.42 -1.07
N VAL A 187 3.96 -12.36 -1.68
CA VAL A 187 5.12 -12.42 -2.59
C VAL A 187 6.38 -12.92 -1.88
N LEU A 188 6.66 -12.45 -0.66
CA LEU A 188 7.79 -12.96 0.13
C LEU A 188 7.67 -14.47 0.40
N THR A 189 6.47 -14.94 0.73
CA THR A 189 6.19 -16.38 0.94
C THR A 189 6.34 -17.19 -0.35
N LEU A 190 6.02 -16.60 -1.51
CA LEU A 190 6.25 -17.22 -2.82
C LEU A 190 7.75 -17.31 -3.13
N LEU A 191 8.51 -16.25 -2.84
CA LEU A 191 9.96 -16.20 -3.06
C LEU A 191 10.72 -17.23 -2.23
N GLU A 192 10.29 -17.53 -1.00
CA GLU A 192 10.88 -18.58 -0.18
C GLU A 192 10.86 -19.96 -0.85
N LYS A 193 9.83 -20.26 -1.65
CA LYS A 193 9.69 -21.53 -2.39
C LYS A 193 10.66 -21.64 -3.58
N VAL A 194 11.19 -20.52 -4.03
CA VAL A 194 12.07 -20.42 -5.21
C VAL A 194 13.41 -19.76 -4.88
N LYS A 195 13.78 -19.72 -3.60
CA LYS A 195 14.98 -19.01 -3.12
C LYS A 195 16.28 -19.49 -3.77
N ASP A 196 16.37 -20.80 -4.06
CA ASP A 196 17.56 -21.46 -4.62
C ASP A 196 17.52 -21.57 -6.15
N LYS A 197 16.52 -20.96 -6.80
CA LYS A 197 16.35 -20.99 -8.26
C LYS A 197 17.05 -19.82 -8.94
N SER A 198 17.22 -19.92 -10.26
CA SER A 198 17.70 -18.80 -11.08
C SER A 198 16.70 -17.65 -11.10
N ASP A 199 17.15 -16.44 -11.41
CA ASP A 199 16.29 -15.26 -11.43
C ASP A 199 15.20 -15.37 -12.50
N ALA A 200 15.52 -15.97 -13.66
CA ALA A 200 14.54 -16.26 -14.70
C ALA A 200 13.41 -17.18 -14.19
N GLU A 201 13.74 -18.22 -13.42
CA GLU A 201 12.75 -19.13 -12.83
C GLU A 201 11.94 -18.47 -11.71
N LYS A 202 12.55 -17.61 -10.89
CA LYS A 202 11.84 -16.83 -9.88
C LYS A 202 10.82 -15.92 -10.52
N VAL A 203 11.22 -15.15 -11.53
CA VAL A 203 10.35 -14.23 -12.26
C VAL A 203 9.18 -14.99 -12.90
N ARG A 204 9.48 -16.07 -13.62
CA ARG A 204 8.45 -16.90 -14.24
C ARG A 204 7.46 -17.45 -13.22
N TYR A 205 7.95 -18.00 -12.11
CA TYR A 205 7.10 -18.51 -11.04
C TYR A 205 6.20 -17.42 -10.44
N LEU A 206 6.68 -16.19 -10.30
CA LEU A 206 5.89 -15.06 -9.79
C LEU A 206 4.82 -14.59 -10.78
N PHE A 207 5.13 -14.56 -12.08
CA PHE A 207 4.12 -14.28 -13.11
C PHE A 207 3.04 -15.36 -13.17
N ASP A 208 3.40 -16.64 -13.04
CA ASP A 208 2.46 -17.76 -12.95
C ASP A 208 1.56 -17.70 -11.69
N LYS A 209 1.85 -16.80 -10.75
CA LYS A 209 1.07 -16.53 -9.53
C LYS A 209 0.44 -15.14 -9.52
N ASP A 210 0.31 -14.53 -10.70
CA ASP A 210 -0.32 -13.24 -10.92
C ASP A 210 0.31 -12.11 -10.09
N VAL A 211 1.63 -12.18 -9.85
CA VAL A 211 2.36 -11.12 -9.15
C VAL A 211 2.65 -9.99 -10.12
N ALA A 212 2.33 -8.76 -9.72
CA ALA A 212 2.59 -7.57 -10.53
C ALA A 212 4.10 -7.28 -10.65
N GLU A 213 4.53 -6.90 -11.84
CA GLU A 213 5.94 -6.61 -12.16
C GLU A 213 6.64 -5.65 -11.18
N PRO A 214 6.03 -4.54 -10.72
CA PRO A 214 6.69 -3.66 -9.75
C PRO A 214 7.05 -4.37 -8.44
N LEU A 215 6.22 -5.33 -7.99
CA LEU A 215 6.50 -6.12 -6.79
C LEU A 215 7.57 -7.18 -7.03
N ILE A 216 7.65 -7.71 -8.26
CA ILE A 216 8.72 -8.64 -8.64
C ILE A 216 10.07 -7.92 -8.59
N LEU A 217 10.16 -6.73 -9.19
CA LEU A 217 11.37 -5.90 -9.13
C LEU A 217 11.76 -5.56 -7.69
N GLU A 218 10.80 -5.09 -6.90
CA GLU A 218 11.05 -4.65 -5.53
C GLU A 218 11.51 -5.80 -4.63
N LEU A 219 10.83 -6.95 -4.69
CA LEU A 219 11.00 -8.00 -3.68
C LEU A 219 11.88 -9.16 -4.13
N ALA A 220 11.93 -9.48 -5.43
CA ALA A 220 12.74 -10.58 -5.93
C ALA A 220 14.22 -10.20 -6.08
N GLY A 221 14.55 -8.90 -6.06
CA GLY A 221 15.92 -8.40 -6.23
C GLY A 221 16.50 -8.70 -7.61
N VAL A 222 15.64 -8.73 -8.63
CA VAL A 222 16.01 -9.02 -10.03
C VAL A 222 16.01 -7.75 -10.86
N ASP A 223 16.86 -7.71 -11.86
CA ASP A 223 16.93 -6.57 -12.79
C ASP A 223 15.81 -6.63 -13.86
N GLN A 224 15.52 -5.48 -14.46
CA GLN A 224 14.54 -5.36 -15.53
C GLN A 224 14.84 -6.29 -16.74
N SER A 225 16.11 -6.58 -17.01
CA SER A 225 16.52 -7.50 -18.07
C SER A 225 16.03 -8.92 -17.81
N ALA A 226 16.16 -9.42 -16.57
CA ALA A 226 15.67 -10.75 -16.19
C ALA A 226 14.14 -10.87 -16.37
N ILE A 227 13.41 -9.78 -16.14
CA ILE A 227 11.97 -9.72 -16.39
C ILE A 227 11.63 -9.78 -17.88
N ALA A 228 12.33 -8.99 -18.69
CA ALA A 228 12.13 -8.98 -20.13
C ALA A 228 12.44 -10.35 -20.76
N ASP A 229 13.54 -10.98 -20.35
CA ASP A 229 13.96 -12.30 -20.83
C ASP A 229 12.94 -13.38 -20.43
N ALA A 230 12.44 -13.35 -19.19
CA ALA A 230 11.42 -14.29 -18.73
C ALA A 230 10.10 -14.13 -19.50
N LYS A 231 9.63 -12.89 -19.74
CA LYS A 231 8.42 -12.64 -20.54
C LYS A 231 8.57 -13.16 -21.96
N LYS A 232 9.71 -12.87 -22.61
CA LYS A 232 9.98 -13.35 -23.97
C LYS A 232 10.00 -14.88 -24.05
N ALA A 233 10.59 -15.54 -23.05
CA ALA A 233 10.58 -17.00 -22.96
C ALA A 233 9.16 -17.54 -22.77
N MET A 234 8.36 -16.93 -21.89
CA MET A 234 6.95 -17.32 -21.65
C MET A 234 6.06 -17.13 -22.89
N GLU A 235 6.23 -16.02 -23.63
CA GLU A 235 5.50 -15.76 -24.88
C GLU A 235 5.84 -16.80 -25.96
N ALA A 236 7.13 -17.14 -26.11
CA ALA A 236 7.57 -18.16 -27.05
C ALA A 236 6.99 -19.55 -26.72
N GLU A 237 6.95 -19.91 -25.45
CA GLU A 237 6.34 -21.18 -25.02
C GLU A 237 4.82 -21.22 -25.26
N LEU A 238 4.12 -20.10 -25.04
CA LEU A 238 2.69 -20.01 -25.31
C LEU A 238 2.38 -20.14 -26.80
N ALA A 239 3.17 -19.47 -27.65
CA ALA A 239 3.04 -19.56 -29.11
C ALA A 239 3.27 -20.99 -29.60
N GLU A 240 4.28 -21.69 -29.04
CA GLU A 240 4.53 -23.09 -29.36
C GLU A 240 3.37 -24.00 -28.93
N LYS A 241 2.82 -23.75 -27.74
CA LYS A 241 1.67 -24.51 -27.22
C LYS A 241 0.43 -24.31 -28.09
N GLN A 242 0.21 -23.10 -28.60
CA GLN A 242 -0.86 -22.80 -29.56
C GLN A 242 -0.65 -23.54 -30.88
N ARG A 243 0.56 -23.50 -31.44
CA ARG A 243 0.92 -24.21 -32.67
C ARG A 243 0.64 -25.71 -32.56
N LEU A 244 1.04 -26.35 -31.45
CA LEU A 244 0.78 -27.77 -31.21
C LEU A 244 -0.72 -28.07 -31.05
N ALA A 245 -1.47 -27.19 -30.39
CA ALA A 245 -2.92 -27.35 -30.26
C ALA A 245 -3.64 -27.20 -31.61
N GLU A 246 -3.18 -26.28 -32.47
CA GLU A 246 -3.68 -26.10 -33.84
C GLU A 246 -3.34 -27.30 -34.71
N GLU A 247 -2.11 -27.84 -34.62
CA GLU A 247 -1.71 -29.05 -35.34
C GLU A 247 -2.53 -30.28 -34.88
N GLU A 248 -2.74 -30.43 -33.57
CA GLU A 248 -3.57 -31.52 -33.04
C GLU A 248 -5.04 -31.37 -33.46
N ALA A 249 -5.57 -30.14 -33.47
CA ALA A 249 -6.92 -29.85 -33.97
C ALA A 249 -7.03 -30.13 -35.47
N ALA A 250 -6.02 -29.74 -36.26
CA ALA A 250 -5.96 -30.01 -37.69
C ALA A 250 -5.86 -31.52 -37.97
N ARG A 251 -5.05 -32.26 -37.21
CA ARG A 251 -4.95 -33.72 -37.30
C ARG A 251 -6.29 -34.39 -36.97
N LYS A 252 -6.94 -33.99 -35.87
CA LYS A 252 -8.27 -34.52 -35.50
C LYS A 252 -9.32 -34.21 -36.55
N LYS A 253 -9.26 -33.02 -37.16
CA LYS A 253 -10.14 -32.66 -38.27
C LYS A 253 -9.88 -33.53 -39.51
N ALA A 254 -8.62 -33.71 -39.90
CA ALA A 254 -8.27 -34.55 -41.05
C ALA A 254 -8.63 -36.04 -40.82
N GLU A 255 -8.44 -36.55 -39.61
CA GLU A 255 -8.85 -37.90 -39.21
C GLU A 255 -10.38 -38.08 -39.28
N ALA A 256 -11.14 -37.09 -38.82
CA ALA A 256 -12.60 -37.08 -38.93
C ALA A 256 -13.12 -36.91 -40.38
N GLU A 257 -12.37 -36.22 -41.24
CA GLU A 257 -12.75 -36.05 -42.65
C GLU A 257 -12.48 -37.32 -43.49
N GLY A 258 -11.60 -38.21 -43.02
CA GLY A 258 -11.22 -39.43 -43.73
C GLY A 258 -10.34 -39.17 -44.96
N PRO A 259 -9.94 -40.22 -45.70
CA PRO A 259 -9.15 -40.07 -46.92
C PRO A 259 -9.88 -39.24 -47.98
N SER A 260 -9.12 -38.46 -48.77
CA SER A 260 -9.65 -37.79 -49.96
C SER A 260 -9.95 -38.80 -51.07
N LEU A 261 -10.84 -38.43 -52.01
CA LEU A 261 -11.24 -39.30 -53.12
C LEU A 261 -10.04 -39.86 -53.91
N ASP A 262 -9.04 -39.02 -54.19
CA ASP A 262 -7.83 -39.40 -54.94
C ASP A 262 -6.88 -40.33 -54.17
N ALA A 263 -7.08 -40.46 -52.86
CA ALA A 263 -6.24 -41.29 -51.98
C ALA A 263 -6.87 -42.65 -51.69
N MET A 264 -8.13 -42.88 -52.10
CA MET A 264 -8.81 -44.16 -51.95
C MET A 264 -8.47 -45.06 -53.14
N SER A 265 -8.24 -46.34 -52.89
CA SER A 265 -8.21 -47.32 -53.97
C SER A 265 -9.62 -47.53 -54.55
N PRO A 266 -9.74 -48.01 -55.81
CA PRO A 266 -11.03 -48.33 -56.41
C PRO A 266 -11.88 -49.28 -55.53
N ASP A 267 -11.25 -50.31 -54.94
CA ASP A 267 -11.94 -51.26 -54.06
C ASP A 267 -12.47 -50.61 -52.76
N GLU A 268 -11.69 -49.71 -52.15
CA GLU A 268 -12.12 -48.95 -50.96
C GLU A 268 -13.24 -47.95 -51.30
N MET A 269 -13.15 -47.30 -52.46
CA MET A 269 -14.17 -46.38 -52.95
C MET A 269 -15.51 -47.09 -53.17
N LEU A 270 -15.50 -48.24 -53.83
CA LEU A 270 -16.69 -49.08 -54.03
C LEU A 270 -17.29 -49.54 -52.71
N GLY A 271 -16.47 -50.03 -51.77
CA GLY A 271 -16.95 -50.47 -50.46
C GLY A 271 -17.60 -49.35 -49.64
N HIS A 272 -17.05 -48.12 -49.70
CA HIS A 272 -17.67 -46.97 -49.06
C HIS A 272 -18.94 -46.48 -49.76
N ILE A 273 -19.02 -46.53 -51.10
CA ILE A 273 -20.23 -46.17 -51.86
C ILE A 273 -21.37 -47.16 -51.58
N GLU A 274 -21.07 -48.47 -51.50
CA GLU A 274 -22.05 -49.50 -51.13
C GLU A 274 -22.60 -49.26 -49.73
N ALA A 275 -21.72 -48.99 -48.75
CA ALA A 275 -22.12 -48.67 -47.38
C ALA A 275 -22.98 -47.39 -47.29
N ILE A 276 -22.68 -46.37 -48.10
CA ILE A 276 -23.50 -45.14 -48.19
C ILE A 276 -24.89 -45.47 -48.73
N ARG A 277 -24.99 -46.27 -49.79
CA ARG A 277 -26.28 -46.64 -50.38
C ARG A 277 -27.13 -47.46 -49.41
N GLU A 278 -26.51 -48.41 -48.71
CA GLU A 278 -27.17 -49.15 -47.62
C GLU A 278 -27.72 -48.19 -46.55
N ILE A 279 -26.92 -47.20 -46.10
CA ILE A 279 -27.38 -46.19 -45.12
C ILE A 279 -28.53 -45.33 -45.67
N MET A 280 -28.50 -44.93 -46.94
CA MET A 280 -29.55 -44.13 -47.59
C MET A 280 -30.85 -44.91 -47.81
N GLU A 281 -30.81 -46.25 -47.82
CA GLU A 281 -32.01 -47.09 -47.80
C GLU A 281 -32.71 -47.07 -46.43
N PHE A 282 -31.97 -46.81 -45.34
CA PHE A 282 -32.51 -46.77 -43.98
C PHE A 282 -33.10 -45.40 -43.58
N SER A 283 -32.59 -44.29 -44.12
CA SER A 283 -33.11 -42.94 -43.83
C SER A 283 -32.92 -42.02 -45.03
N ASP A 284 -33.91 -41.15 -45.27
CA ASP A 284 -33.88 -40.07 -46.26
C ASP A 284 -33.51 -38.71 -45.64
N GLN A 285 -33.32 -38.63 -44.32
CA GLN A 285 -32.95 -37.41 -43.63
C GLN A 285 -31.43 -37.20 -43.67
N GLU A 286 -30.98 -36.15 -44.37
CA GLU A 286 -29.57 -35.79 -44.52
C GLU A 286 -28.79 -35.82 -43.19
N LYS A 287 -29.39 -35.30 -42.11
CA LYS A 287 -28.74 -35.25 -40.80
C LYS A 287 -28.51 -36.65 -40.20
N GLU A 288 -29.45 -37.56 -40.39
CA GLU A 288 -29.36 -38.95 -39.92
C GLU A 288 -28.35 -39.72 -40.79
N ILE A 289 -28.40 -39.56 -42.12
CA ILE A 289 -27.44 -40.16 -43.07
C ILE A 289 -26.01 -39.75 -42.70
N ARG A 290 -25.75 -38.45 -42.51
CA ARG A 290 -24.41 -37.95 -42.12
C ARG A 290 -23.94 -38.54 -40.79
N THR A 291 -24.83 -38.65 -39.80
CA THR A 291 -24.49 -39.21 -38.49
C THR A 291 -24.16 -40.70 -38.58
N MET A 292 -24.93 -41.46 -39.36
CA MET A 292 -24.68 -42.89 -39.57
C MET A 292 -23.41 -43.14 -40.38
N CYS A 293 -23.14 -42.34 -41.42
CA CYS A 293 -21.92 -42.43 -42.20
C CYS A 293 -20.67 -42.11 -41.37
N GLU A 294 -20.75 -41.10 -40.49
CA GLU A 294 -19.67 -40.77 -39.55
C GLU A 294 -19.40 -41.91 -38.55
N GLN A 295 -20.46 -42.52 -37.99
CA GLN A 295 -20.34 -43.69 -37.10
C GLN A 295 -19.74 -44.93 -37.79
N SER A 296 -19.98 -45.07 -39.10
CA SER A 296 -19.45 -46.14 -39.94
C SER A 296 -18.07 -45.82 -40.54
N ALA A 297 -17.42 -44.75 -40.10
CA ALA A 297 -16.10 -44.31 -40.57
C ALA A 297 -16.05 -44.10 -42.10
N ILE A 298 -17.16 -43.67 -42.71
CA ILE A 298 -17.23 -43.38 -44.14
C ILE A 298 -16.59 -42.02 -44.41
N PRO A 299 -15.67 -41.89 -45.39
CA PRO A 299 -14.99 -40.64 -45.69
C PRO A 299 -15.97 -39.52 -46.02
N LYS A 300 -15.80 -38.37 -45.37
CA LYS A 300 -16.72 -37.22 -45.49
C LYS A 300 -16.86 -36.75 -46.93
N ALA A 301 -15.79 -36.84 -47.74
CA ALA A 301 -15.82 -36.47 -49.16
C ALA A 301 -16.86 -37.27 -49.96
N LEU A 302 -17.03 -38.56 -49.68
CA LEU A 302 -18.05 -39.40 -50.32
C LEU A 302 -19.45 -39.10 -49.77
N VAL A 303 -19.57 -38.89 -48.45
CA VAL A 303 -20.84 -38.51 -47.81
C VAL A 303 -21.36 -37.19 -48.36
N ASP A 304 -20.48 -36.20 -48.53
CA ASP A 304 -20.83 -34.89 -49.08
C ASP A 304 -21.31 -35.02 -50.53
N ILE A 305 -20.66 -35.85 -51.36
CA ILE A 305 -21.10 -36.10 -52.74
C ILE A 305 -22.43 -36.84 -52.77
N ALA A 306 -22.60 -37.89 -51.96
CA ALA A 306 -23.83 -38.67 -51.92
C ALA A 306 -25.08 -37.85 -51.56
N VAL A 307 -24.91 -36.87 -50.67
CA VAL A 307 -26.00 -35.99 -50.22
C VAL A 307 -26.25 -34.83 -51.20
N SER A 308 -25.22 -34.29 -51.84
CA SER A 308 -25.32 -33.08 -52.65
C SER A 308 -25.43 -33.30 -54.16
N ASP A 309 -24.85 -34.38 -54.68
CA ASP A 309 -24.79 -34.72 -56.10
C ASP A 309 -24.75 -36.24 -56.32
N PRO A 310 -25.91 -36.93 -56.20
CA PRO A 310 -25.99 -38.37 -56.36
C PRO A 310 -25.50 -38.88 -57.72
N ALA A 311 -25.68 -38.10 -58.80
CA ALA A 311 -25.23 -38.47 -60.14
C ALA A 311 -23.69 -38.57 -60.20
N LYS A 312 -22.99 -37.70 -59.47
CA LYS A 312 -21.53 -37.76 -59.35
C LYS A 312 -21.05 -38.93 -58.49
N LEU A 313 -21.86 -39.42 -57.54
CA LEU A 313 -21.57 -40.65 -56.82
C LEU A 313 -21.60 -41.87 -57.77
N ASP A 314 -22.56 -41.90 -58.69
CA ASP A 314 -22.69 -42.96 -59.72
C ASP A 314 -21.50 -42.94 -60.72
N GLU A 315 -21.02 -41.76 -61.08
CA GLU A 315 -19.83 -41.61 -61.91
C GLU A 315 -18.58 -42.17 -61.22
N LEU A 316 -18.38 -41.86 -59.93
CA LEU A 316 -17.27 -42.37 -59.13
C LEU A 316 -17.31 -43.90 -58.97
N GLU A 317 -18.50 -44.48 -58.77
CA GLU A 317 -18.69 -45.93 -58.71
C GLU A 317 -18.26 -46.60 -60.02
N LYS A 318 -18.69 -46.04 -61.16
CA LYS A 318 -18.34 -46.55 -62.49
C LYS A 318 -16.86 -46.39 -62.82
N GLU A 319 -16.25 -45.27 -62.43
CA GLU A 319 -14.81 -45.03 -62.60
C GLU A 319 -13.97 -46.00 -61.75
N ALA A 320 -14.49 -46.40 -60.58
CA ALA A 320 -13.88 -47.41 -59.72
C ALA A 320 -14.12 -48.86 -60.19
N GLY A 321 -14.94 -49.08 -61.24
CA GLY A 321 -15.14 -50.38 -61.89
C GLY A 321 -16.37 -51.17 -61.41
N GLY A 322 -17.29 -50.52 -60.70
CA GLY A 322 -18.60 -51.04 -60.29
C GLY A 322 -19.69 -50.95 -61.36
#